data_AF-A0A9E4SIK7-F1
#
_entry.id   AF-A0A9E4SIK7-F1
#
_cell.length_a   1.000
_cell.length_b   1.000
_cell.length_c   1.000
_cell.angle_alpha   90.00
_cell.angle_beta   90.00
_cell.angle_gamma   90.00
#
_symmetry.space_group_name_H-M   'P 1'
#
loop_
_entity.id
_entity.type
_entity.pdbx_description
1 polymer ?
#
loop_
_entity_poly.entity_id
_entity_poly.type
_entity_poly.pdbx_seq_one_letter_code
_entity_poly.pdbx_strand_id
1 'polypeptide(L)'
;FENGKPRNDHYRRFKIKSVDGIDDYSMMREMLTRRFKRFSKLKANGKNNSNAAADSGATSSKSGGGEAWGIAPDLVLIDGGKGHLGAALSVFLDLGINDIPLASLAKENEELFVPQMPEPIVLPRTSQGLFLVQRARDEAHRFAITFHRERRSKKSVESALDLVPGIGPKRKRLLLRKFGSLKGIQAASMEELAAVPGMTLKLARQVKNYV
;
A
#
# COMPACT_ATOMS: atom_id res chain seq x y z
N PHE A 1 -6.04 6.35 -9.57
CA PHE A 1 -6.95 7.48 -9.81
C PHE A 1 -7.83 7.10 -10.98
N GLU A 2 -9.05 7.60 -11.03
CA GLU A 2 -9.96 7.45 -12.16
C GLU A 2 -10.69 8.78 -12.33
N ASN A 3 -10.79 9.28 -13.56
CA ASN A 3 -11.40 10.58 -13.86
C ASN A 3 -10.88 11.72 -12.95
N GLY A 4 -9.56 11.72 -12.69
CA GLY A 4 -8.89 12.74 -11.88
C GLY A 4 -9.14 12.67 -10.37
N LYS A 5 -9.79 11.60 -9.87
CA LYS A 5 -10.10 11.42 -8.44
C LYS A 5 -9.47 10.15 -7.85
N PRO A 6 -9.16 10.15 -6.53
CA PRO A 6 -8.79 8.93 -5.80
C PRO A 6 -9.88 7.84 -5.90
N ARG A 7 -9.47 6.59 -6.08
CA ARG A 7 -10.34 5.40 -6.07
C ARG A 7 -9.84 4.41 -5.03
N ASN A 8 -10.24 4.63 -3.78
CA ASN A 8 -9.61 4.04 -2.59
C ASN A 8 -9.84 2.53 -2.45
N ASP A 9 -11.00 2.05 -2.91
CA ASP A 9 -11.36 0.62 -3.03
C ASP A 9 -10.39 -0.17 -3.92
N HIS A 10 -9.69 0.51 -4.84
CA HIS A 10 -8.67 -0.09 -5.71
C HIS A 10 -7.26 -0.07 -5.11
N TYR A 11 -7.06 0.48 -3.90
CA TYR A 11 -5.74 0.58 -3.31
C TYR A 11 -5.22 -0.77 -2.83
N ARG A 12 -3.93 -1.01 -3.03
CA ARG A 12 -3.29 -2.30 -2.73
C ARG A 12 -1.94 -2.07 -2.08
N ARG A 13 -1.61 -2.93 -1.12
CA ARG A 13 -0.30 -2.95 -0.45
C ARG A 13 0.42 -4.23 -0.79
N PHE A 14 1.72 -4.14 -0.96
CA PHE A 14 2.58 -5.29 -1.21
C PHE A 14 3.50 -5.49 -0.01
N LYS A 15 3.43 -6.67 0.58
CA LYS A 15 4.51 -7.15 1.45
C LYS A 15 5.60 -7.69 0.53
N ILE A 16 6.75 -7.03 0.53
CA ILE A 16 7.98 -7.46 -0.13
C ILE A 16 8.47 -8.74 0.55
N LYS A 17 8.91 -9.71 -0.24
CA LYS A 17 9.31 -11.04 0.23
C LYS A 17 10.72 -11.45 -0.18
N SER A 18 11.19 -10.97 -1.33
CA SER A 18 12.41 -11.50 -1.96
C SER A 18 13.58 -10.52 -1.95
N VAL A 19 13.50 -9.44 -1.15
CA VAL A 19 14.53 -8.42 -1.05
C VAL A 19 14.95 -8.32 0.41
N ASP A 20 16.24 -8.54 0.66
CA ASP A 20 16.87 -8.35 1.97
C ASP A 20 17.39 -6.92 2.11
N GLY A 21 17.22 -6.31 3.28
CA GLY A 21 17.65 -4.94 3.54
C GLY A 21 16.73 -3.86 2.95
N ILE A 22 17.24 -2.63 2.88
CA ILE A 22 16.52 -1.46 2.34
C ILE A 22 17.09 -1.16 0.95
N ASP A 23 16.47 -1.76 -0.07
CA ASP A 23 16.74 -1.50 -1.49
C ASP A 23 15.42 -1.17 -2.20
N ASP A 24 15.11 0.12 -2.27
CA ASP A 24 13.84 0.62 -2.80
C ASP A 24 13.63 0.24 -4.27
N TYR A 25 14.69 0.14 -5.08
CA TYR A 25 14.59 -0.27 -6.48
C TYR A 25 14.20 -1.73 -6.61
N SER A 26 14.83 -2.62 -5.84
CA SER A 26 14.46 -4.05 -5.84
C SER A 26 13.05 -4.28 -5.30
N MET A 27 12.65 -3.55 -4.25
CA MET A 27 11.29 -3.61 -3.72
C MET A 27 10.25 -3.15 -4.75
N MET A 28 10.55 -2.07 -5.47
CA MET A 28 9.70 -1.55 -6.55
C MET A 28 9.58 -2.57 -7.69
N ARG A 29 10.69 -3.18 -8.11
CA ARG A 29 10.70 -4.23 -9.15
C ARG A 29 9.81 -5.41 -8.78
N GLU A 30 9.93 -5.92 -7.55
CA GLU A 30 9.08 -7.02 -7.06
C GLU A 30 7.59 -6.64 -7.13
N MET A 31 7.25 -5.44 -6.64
CA MET A 31 5.88 -4.95 -6.57
C MET A 31 5.26 -4.76 -7.96
N LEU A 32 5.96 -4.09 -8.88
CA LEU A 32 5.50 -3.88 -10.25
C LEU A 32 5.40 -5.20 -11.01
N THR A 33 6.38 -6.10 -10.86
CA THR A 33 6.35 -7.42 -11.49
C THR A 33 5.09 -8.18 -11.07
N ARG A 34 4.80 -8.20 -9.77
CA ARG A 34 3.62 -8.90 -9.23
C ARG A 34 2.30 -8.27 -9.68
N ARG A 35 2.24 -6.94 -9.81
CA ARG A 35 1.07 -6.23 -10.33
C ARG A 35 0.80 -6.58 -11.79
N PHE A 36 1.82 -6.41 -12.62
CA PHE A 36 1.66 -6.43 -14.06
C PHE A 36 1.79 -7.82 -14.69
N LYS A 37 2.39 -8.80 -13.99
CA LYS A 37 2.37 -10.21 -14.43
C LYS A 37 0.94 -10.77 -14.51
N ARG A 38 0.03 -10.31 -13.63
CA ARG A 38 -1.40 -10.67 -13.70
C ARG A 38 -2.07 -10.04 -14.91
N PHE A 39 -1.77 -8.77 -15.18
CA PHE A 39 -2.28 -8.04 -16.32
C PHE A 39 -1.84 -8.65 -17.66
N SER A 40 -0.54 -8.94 -17.81
CA SER A 40 0.00 -9.58 -19.02
C SER A 40 -0.65 -10.94 -19.31
N LYS A 41 -0.88 -11.76 -18.27
CA LYS A 41 -1.63 -13.03 -18.40
C LYS A 41 -3.07 -12.83 -18.87
N LEU A 42 -3.78 -11.82 -18.36
CA LEU A 42 -5.14 -11.52 -18.76
C LEU A 42 -5.20 -11.04 -20.23
N LYS A 43 -4.25 -10.21 -20.66
CA LYS A 43 -4.13 -9.79 -22.07
C LYS A 43 -3.84 -10.95 -23.02
N ALA A 44 -2.92 -11.84 -22.63
CA ALA A 44 -2.60 -13.03 -23.43
C ALA A 44 -3.83 -13.95 -23.58
N ASN A 45 -4.60 -14.15 -22.50
CA ASN A 45 -5.79 -14.98 -22.54
C ASN A 45 -6.97 -14.31 -23.26
N GLY A 46 -7.11 -12.98 -23.17
CA GLY A 46 -8.15 -12.21 -23.87
C GLY A 46 -7.98 -12.17 -25.40
N LYS A 47 -6.74 -12.26 -25.90
CA LYS A 47 -6.46 -12.40 -27.35
C LYS A 47 -6.82 -13.79 -27.90
N ASN A 48 -6.85 -14.83 -27.08
CA ASN A 48 -7.22 -16.19 -27.50
C ASN A 48 -8.75 -16.44 -27.49
N ASN A 49 -9.55 -15.51 -26.98
CA ASN A 49 -11.00 -15.65 -26.82
C ASN A 49 -11.82 -14.67 -27.68
N SER A 50 -11.37 -14.33 -28.90
CA SER A 50 -12.24 -13.70 -29.90
C SER A 50 -13.25 -14.66 -30.54
N ASN A 51 -13.27 -15.94 -30.17
CA ASN A 51 -14.25 -16.95 -30.59
C ASN A 51 -14.79 -17.80 -29.41
N ALA A 52 -15.08 -17.18 -28.26
CA ALA A 52 -15.72 -17.88 -27.13
C ALA A 52 -16.84 -17.03 -26.51
N ALA A 53 -17.75 -16.55 -27.36
CA ALA A 53 -19.07 -16.12 -26.93
C ALA A 53 -20.03 -17.31 -27.02
N ALA A 54 -19.87 -18.30 -26.13
CA ALA A 54 -20.91 -19.23 -25.72
C ALA A 54 -20.35 -20.22 -24.71
N ASP A 55 -21.02 -20.25 -23.56
CA ASP A 55 -21.25 -21.44 -22.74
C ASP A 55 -20.36 -21.77 -21.54
N SER A 56 -21.10 -22.13 -20.50
CA SER A 56 -20.79 -22.90 -19.30
C SER A 56 -20.10 -22.18 -18.13
N GLY A 57 -20.96 -21.75 -17.20
CA GLY A 57 -20.56 -21.44 -15.84
C GLY A 57 -20.19 -22.69 -15.05
N ALA A 58 -19.23 -22.53 -14.12
CA ALA A 58 -19.26 -23.11 -12.79
C ALA A 58 -18.01 -22.65 -12.03
N THR A 59 -18.22 -21.82 -11.02
CA THR A 59 -17.70 -21.92 -9.65
C THR A 59 -17.42 -20.52 -9.10
N SER A 60 -18.45 -19.99 -8.47
CA SER A 60 -18.45 -18.82 -7.61
C SER A 60 -17.57 -19.05 -6.38
N SER A 61 -16.26 -18.84 -6.49
CA SER A 61 -15.44 -18.54 -5.32
C SER A 61 -15.34 -17.03 -5.18
N LYS A 62 -16.04 -16.49 -4.18
CA LYS A 62 -15.98 -15.10 -3.73
C LYS A 62 -14.52 -14.61 -3.66
N SER A 63 -14.09 -13.83 -4.65
CA SER A 63 -12.91 -12.97 -4.52
C SER A 63 -13.25 -11.60 -5.09
N GLY A 64 -13.87 -10.76 -4.27
CA GLY A 64 -14.24 -9.36 -4.57
C GLY A 64 -13.03 -8.43 -4.79
N GLY A 65 -11.91 -8.96 -5.29
CA GLY A 65 -10.72 -8.22 -5.68
C GLY A 65 -10.21 -8.59 -7.06
N GLY A 66 -10.89 -9.45 -7.83
CA GLY A 66 -10.46 -9.87 -9.18
C GLY A 66 -10.59 -8.76 -10.24
N GLU A 67 -11.73 -8.04 -10.26
CA GLU A 67 -12.03 -7.03 -11.28
C GLU A 67 -11.01 -5.88 -11.31
N ALA A 68 -10.61 -5.36 -10.14
CA ALA A 68 -9.75 -4.19 -10.05
C ALA A 68 -8.31 -4.40 -10.60
N TRP A 69 -7.81 -5.63 -10.72
CA TRP A 69 -6.49 -5.92 -11.32
C TRP A 69 -6.56 -6.26 -12.81
N GLY A 70 -7.76 -6.47 -13.35
CA GLY A 70 -7.95 -6.67 -14.78
C GLY A 70 -7.97 -5.37 -15.58
N ILE A 71 -8.19 -4.24 -14.90
CA ILE A 71 -8.24 -2.92 -15.54
C ILE A 71 -6.81 -2.43 -15.82
N ALA A 72 -6.51 -2.22 -17.10
CA ALA A 72 -5.28 -1.57 -17.54
C ALA A 72 -5.26 -0.11 -17.05
N PRO A 73 -4.20 0.38 -16.40
CA PRO A 73 -4.05 1.81 -16.20
C PRO A 73 -3.68 2.50 -17.51
N ASP A 74 -4.22 3.71 -17.73
CA ASP A 74 -3.83 4.56 -18.88
C ASP A 74 -2.47 5.25 -18.69
N LEU A 75 -1.98 5.32 -17.44
CA LEU A 75 -0.69 5.87 -17.05
C LEU A 75 -0.24 5.24 -15.74
N VAL A 76 1.04 4.90 -15.65
CA VAL A 76 1.69 4.56 -14.38
C VAL A 76 2.59 5.71 -13.96
N LEU A 77 2.27 6.29 -12.80
CA LEU A 77 3.09 7.31 -12.15
C LEU A 77 3.84 6.69 -10.98
N ILE A 78 5.16 6.85 -10.98
CA ILE A 78 6.07 6.39 -9.93
C ILE A 78 6.50 7.58 -9.08
N ASP A 79 6.42 7.44 -7.76
CA ASP A 79 6.96 8.43 -6.83
C ASP A 79 8.47 8.21 -6.68
N GLY A 80 9.26 9.09 -7.29
CA GLY A 80 10.72 8.94 -7.37
C GLY A 80 11.35 9.56 -8.63
N GLY A 81 12.66 9.79 -8.58
CA GLY A 81 13.43 10.33 -9.71
C GLY A 81 13.78 9.28 -10.79
N LYS A 82 14.71 9.64 -11.69
CA LYS A 82 15.14 8.83 -12.86
C LYS A 82 15.49 7.37 -12.53
N GLY A 83 16.14 7.10 -11.40
CA GLY A 83 16.48 5.72 -10.99
C GLY A 83 15.26 4.82 -10.81
N HIS A 84 14.20 5.35 -10.20
CA HIS A 84 12.93 4.63 -10.02
C HIS A 84 12.22 4.40 -11.35
N LEU A 85 12.26 5.38 -12.25
CA LEU A 85 11.75 5.22 -13.61
C LEU A 85 12.46 4.10 -14.35
N GLY A 86 13.79 4.03 -14.27
CA GLY A 86 14.60 2.97 -14.88
C GLY A 86 14.25 1.57 -14.33
N ALA A 87 14.08 1.45 -13.02
CA ALA A 87 13.66 0.20 -12.37
C ALA A 87 12.24 -0.24 -12.77
N ALA A 88 11.33 0.70 -12.97
CA ALA A 88 9.98 0.41 -13.45
C ALA A 88 9.97 0.04 -14.94
N LEU A 89 10.77 0.73 -15.75
CA LEU A 89 10.90 0.47 -17.18
C LEU A 89 11.46 -0.92 -17.45
N SER A 90 12.48 -1.37 -16.71
CA SER A 90 13.04 -2.72 -16.89
C SER A 90 11.97 -3.79 -16.67
N VAL A 91 11.14 -3.67 -15.64
CA VAL A 91 10.01 -4.59 -15.41
C VAL A 91 9.01 -4.59 -16.56
N PHE A 92 8.71 -3.42 -17.14
CA PHE A 92 7.79 -3.33 -18.27
C PHE A 92 8.37 -4.03 -19.50
N LEU A 93 9.66 -3.83 -19.78
CA LEU A 93 10.36 -4.51 -20.86
C LEU A 93 10.40 -6.03 -20.64
N ASP A 94 10.73 -6.49 -19.43
CA ASP A 94 10.77 -7.92 -19.07
C ASP A 94 9.40 -8.60 -19.22
N LEU A 95 8.32 -7.86 -18.97
CA LEU A 95 6.94 -8.35 -19.10
C LEU A 95 6.33 -8.13 -20.50
N GLY A 96 7.07 -7.51 -21.42
CA GLY A 96 6.59 -7.18 -22.77
C GLY A 96 5.45 -6.16 -22.80
N ILE A 97 5.40 -5.25 -21.83
CA ILE A 97 4.38 -4.19 -21.73
C ILE A 97 4.92 -2.93 -22.38
N ASN A 98 4.32 -2.56 -23.52
CA ASN A 98 4.75 -1.44 -24.33
C ASN A 98 3.63 -0.41 -24.61
N ASP A 99 2.40 -0.69 -24.19
CA ASP A 99 1.23 0.12 -24.51
C ASP A 99 0.72 0.97 -23.33
N ILE A 100 1.37 0.87 -22.16
CA ILE A 100 1.04 1.65 -20.98
C ILE A 100 2.15 2.70 -20.76
N PRO A 101 1.83 4.00 -20.88
CA PRO A 101 2.75 5.07 -20.54
C PRO A 101 3.26 4.98 -19.09
N LEU A 102 4.54 5.31 -18.92
CA LEU A 102 5.22 5.34 -17.63
C LEU A 102 5.82 6.74 -17.41
N ALA A 103 5.65 7.27 -16.21
CA ALA A 103 6.30 8.50 -15.77
C ALA A 103 6.73 8.37 -14.31
N SER A 104 7.72 9.15 -13.89
CA SER A 104 8.07 9.30 -12.49
C SER A 104 8.09 10.78 -12.09
N LEU A 105 7.71 11.07 -10.84
CA LEU A 105 7.67 12.42 -10.30
C LEU A 105 8.75 12.57 -9.23
N ALA A 106 9.71 13.47 -9.45
CA ALA A 106 10.71 13.80 -8.43
C ALA A 106 10.17 14.81 -7.43
N LYS A 107 10.43 14.54 -6.14
CA LYS A 107 9.83 15.26 -5.02
C LYS A 107 10.26 16.72 -4.86
N GLU A 108 11.52 17.04 -5.19
CA GLU A 108 12.09 18.37 -4.91
C GLU A 108 11.51 19.45 -5.83
N ASN A 109 11.39 19.16 -7.12
CA ASN A 109 11.01 20.15 -8.14
C ASN A 109 9.70 19.84 -8.87
N GLU A 110 9.01 18.74 -8.51
CA GLU A 110 7.81 18.25 -9.23
C GLU A 110 8.06 18.00 -10.73
N GLU A 111 9.29 17.60 -11.05
CA GLU A 111 9.71 17.27 -12.40
C GLU A 111 9.20 15.89 -12.80
N LEU A 112 8.62 15.80 -13.99
CA LEU A 112 8.17 14.55 -14.58
C LEU A 112 9.26 13.97 -15.48
N PHE A 113 9.72 12.76 -15.16
CA PHE A 113 10.60 11.99 -16.01
C PHE A 113 9.79 10.97 -16.79
N VAL A 114 10.05 10.88 -18.10
CA VAL A 114 9.43 9.88 -18.99
C VAL A 114 10.53 9.10 -19.71
N PRO A 115 10.27 7.84 -20.12
CA PRO A 115 11.25 7.05 -20.86
C PRO A 115 11.70 7.78 -22.13
N GLN A 116 12.95 7.53 -22.53
CA GLN A 116 13.55 8.04 -23.78
C GLN A 116 13.71 9.57 -23.87
N MET A 117 13.32 10.33 -22.84
CA MET A 117 13.62 11.75 -22.74
C MET A 117 14.74 11.99 -21.69
N PRO A 118 15.87 12.62 -22.08
CA PRO A 118 16.95 12.89 -21.14
C PRO A 118 16.57 13.97 -20.13
N GLU A 119 15.83 14.98 -20.58
CA GLU A 119 15.38 16.12 -19.78
C GLU A 119 13.99 15.89 -19.17
N PRO A 120 13.74 16.38 -17.94
CA PRO A 120 12.41 16.33 -17.35
C PRO A 120 11.42 17.24 -18.05
N ILE A 121 10.16 16.84 -17.98
CA ILE A 121 9.03 17.70 -18.30
C ILE A 121 8.72 18.54 -17.05
N VAL A 122 8.91 19.86 -17.16
CA VAL A 122 8.55 20.83 -16.13
C VAL A 122 7.16 21.38 -16.44
N LEU A 123 6.19 21.07 -15.57
CA LEU A 123 4.85 21.61 -15.71
C LEU A 123 4.76 23.03 -15.12
N PRO A 124 4.00 23.96 -15.74
CA PRO A 124 3.77 25.27 -15.16
C PRO A 124 3.15 25.17 -13.78
N ARG A 125 3.58 26.03 -12.85
CA ARG A 125 3.13 26.04 -11.44
C ARG A 125 1.62 26.24 -11.25
N THR A 126 0.97 26.83 -12.25
CA THR A 126 -0.47 27.10 -12.29
C THR A 126 -1.27 26.04 -13.07
N SER A 127 -0.60 25.04 -13.64
CA SER A 127 -1.24 24.06 -14.51
C SER A 127 -2.05 23.03 -13.71
N GLN A 128 -3.22 22.67 -14.25
CA GLN A 128 -4.05 21.60 -13.67
C GLN A 128 -3.35 20.23 -13.73
N GLY A 129 -2.47 20.02 -14.71
CA GLY A 129 -1.64 18.82 -14.80
C GLY A 129 -0.72 18.66 -13.59
N LEU A 130 -0.04 19.74 -13.18
CA LEU A 130 0.81 19.72 -11.99
C LEU A 130 0.02 19.38 -10.73
N PHE A 131 -1.13 20.04 -10.54
CA PHE A 131 -1.98 19.78 -9.39
C PHE A 131 -2.54 18.34 -9.37
N LEU A 132 -2.74 17.71 -10.53
CA LEU A 132 -3.16 16.32 -10.58
C LEU A 132 -2.03 15.37 -10.13
N VAL A 133 -0.81 15.54 -10.65
CA VAL A 133 0.32 14.66 -10.28
C VAL A 133 0.73 14.84 -8.82
N GLN A 134 0.68 16.07 -8.31
CA GLN A 134 0.89 16.36 -6.88
C GLN A 134 -0.13 15.63 -6.00
N ARG A 135 -1.44 15.75 -6.31
CA ARG A 135 -2.48 15.02 -5.58
C ARG A 135 -2.29 13.51 -5.64
N ALA A 136 -1.86 12.97 -6.79
CA ALA A 136 -1.58 11.55 -6.92
C ALA A 136 -0.42 11.10 -6.03
N ARG A 137 0.67 11.87 -5.99
CA ARG A 137 1.83 11.62 -5.12
C ARG A 137 1.46 11.73 -3.64
N ASP A 138 0.80 12.82 -3.25
CA ASP A 138 0.44 13.06 -1.86
C ASP A 138 -0.49 11.97 -1.34
N GLU A 139 -1.38 11.47 -2.19
CA GLU A 139 -2.26 10.34 -1.88
C GLU A 139 -1.49 9.02 -1.75
N ALA A 140 -0.51 8.76 -2.62
CA ALA A 140 0.37 7.59 -2.51
C ALA A 140 1.19 7.65 -1.19
N HIS A 141 1.79 8.79 -0.89
CA HIS A 141 2.48 9.06 0.38
C HIS A 141 1.56 8.87 1.58
N ARG A 142 0.34 9.45 1.57
CA ARG A 142 -0.66 9.31 2.63
C ARG A 142 -0.99 7.84 2.87
N PHE A 143 -1.22 7.08 1.80
CA PHE A 143 -1.59 5.67 1.89
C PHE A 143 -0.44 4.80 2.46
N ALA A 144 0.81 5.12 2.11
CA ALA A 144 1.99 4.46 2.63
C ALA A 144 2.25 4.81 4.12
N ILE A 145 2.25 6.09 4.48
CA ILE A 145 2.51 6.57 5.85
C ILE A 145 1.46 6.04 6.83
N THR A 146 0.18 6.02 6.45
CA THR A 146 -0.90 5.53 7.31
C THR A 146 -0.65 4.08 7.74
N PHE A 147 -0.15 3.24 6.83
CA PHE A 147 0.18 1.85 7.13
C PHE A 147 1.39 1.70 8.08
N HIS A 148 2.44 2.50 7.87
CA HIS A 148 3.59 2.49 8.77
C HIS A 148 3.24 3.04 10.16
N ARG A 149 2.35 4.03 10.25
CA ARG A 149 1.84 4.56 11.53
C ARG A 149 1.06 3.51 12.30
N GLU A 150 0.17 2.77 11.64
CA GLU A 150 -0.56 1.66 12.26
C GLU A 150 0.39 0.55 12.76
N ARG A 151 1.39 0.15 11.96
CA ARG A 151 2.35 -0.88 12.38
C ARG A 151 3.30 -0.41 13.49
N ARG A 152 3.81 0.83 13.43
CA ARG A 152 4.67 1.40 14.49
C ARG A 152 3.90 1.60 15.79
N SER A 153 2.64 2.04 15.71
CA SER A 153 1.80 2.13 16.90
C SER A 153 1.63 0.76 17.56
N LYS A 154 1.40 -0.31 16.79
CA LYS A 154 1.30 -1.68 17.31
C LYS A 154 2.62 -2.21 17.88
N LYS A 155 3.77 -1.94 17.25
CA LYS A 155 5.10 -2.33 17.78
C LYS A 155 5.51 -1.55 19.04
N SER A 156 5.17 -0.27 19.12
CA SER A 156 5.39 0.55 20.32
C SER A 156 4.49 0.11 21.47
N VAL A 157 3.24 -0.30 21.18
CA VAL A 157 2.40 -1.01 22.16
C VAL A 157 3.06 -2.29 22.61
N GLU A 158 3.70 -3.03 21.69
CA GLU A 158 4.35 -4.28 22.05
C GLU A 158 5.42 -4.05 23.11
N SER A 159 6.32 -3.09 22.88
CA SER A 159 7.44 -2.80 23.79
C SER A 159 7.04 -2.24 25.15
N ALA A 160 6.00 -1.39 25.23
CA ALA A 160 5.59 -0.78 26.51
C ALA A 160 4.80 -1.76 27.38
N LEU A 161 3.91 -2.57 26.79
CA LEU A 161 3.15 -3.58 27.53
C LEU A 161 4.01 -4.77 27.97
N ASP A 162 5.13 -5.04 27.28
CA ASP A 162 6.08 -6.09 27.69
C ASP A 162 6.81 -5.76 28.99
N LEU A 163 6.89 -4.47 29.36
CA LEU A 163 7.49 -4.03 30.62
C LEU A 163 6.52 -4.11 31.81
N VAL A 164 5.23 -4.36 31.58
CA VAL A 164 4.20 -4.40 32.63
C VAL A 164 4.20 -5.78 33.31
N PRO A 165 4.58 -5.90 34.59
CA PRO A 165 4.57 -7.17 35.29
C PRO A 165 3.16 -7.78 35.31
N GLY A 166 3.03 -9.05 34.90
CA GLY A 166 1.75 -9.78 34.88
C GLY A 166 0.93 -9.67 33.59
N ILE A 167 1.37 -8.84 32.62
CA ILE A 167 0.79 -8.77 31.28
C ILE A 167 1.53 -9.72 30.33
N GLY A 168 1.00 -10.94 30.21
CA GLY A 168 1.49 -11.91 29.23
C GLY A 168 0.93 -11.70 27.81
N PRO A 169 1.46 -12.44 26.81
CA PRO A 169 1.14 -12.26 25.39
C PRO A 169 -0.36 -12.42 25.06
N LYS A 170 -1.10 -13.24 25.82
CA LYS A 170 -2.55 -13.45 25.65
C LYS A 170 -3.35 -12.18 26.02
N ARG A 171 -3.06 -11.56 27.17
CA ARG A 171 -3.73 -10.34 27.65
C ARG A 171 -3.39 -9.14 26.77
N LYS A 172 -2.11 -9.03 26.40
CA LYS A 172 -1.59 -8.04 25.46
C LYS A 172 -2.36 -8.03 24.13
N ARG A 173 -2.53 -9.21 23.53
CA ARG A 173 -3.28 -9.36 22.27
C ARG A 173 -4.76 -8.94 22.42
N LEU A 174 -5.38 -9.22 23.57
CA LEU A 174 -6.76 -8.84 23.84
C LEU A 174 -6.92 -7.33 24.01
N LEU A 175 -6.01 -6.66 24.73
CA LEU A 175 -5.97 -5.21 24.87
C LEU A 175 -5.79 -4.52 23.51
N LEU A 176 -4.82 -4.99 22.72
CA LEU A 176 -4.58 -4.49 21.36
C LEU A 176 -5.78 -4.70 20.43
N ARG A 177 -6.49 -5.83 20.56
CA ARG A 177 -7.67 -6.10 19.75
C ARG A 177 -8.83 -5.17 20.09
N LYS A 178 -9.02 -4.84 21.37
CA LYS A 178 -10.13 -3.98 21.84
C LYS A 178 -9.86 -2.49 21.60
N PHE A 179 -8.64 -2.03 21.88
CA PHE A 179 -8.30 -0.59 21.89
C PHE A 179 -7.43 -0.15 20.70
N GLY A 180 -6.95 -1.09 19.89
CA GLY A 180 -6.24 -0.85 18.62
C GLY A 180 -4.79 -0.41 18.75
N SER A 181 -4.49 0.59 19.60
CA SER A 181 -3.17 1.23 19.72
C SER A 181 -2.85 1.68 21.16
N LEU A 182 -1.62 2.13 21.40
CA LEU A 182 -1.15 2.56 22.74
C LEU A 182 -1.94 3.77 23.22
N LYS A 183 -2.15 4.72 22.31
CA LYS A 183 -2.99 5.89 22.55
C LYS A 183 -4.42 5.49 22.88
N GLY A 184 -4.94 4.43 22.26
CA GLY A 184 -6.26 3.89 22.59
C GLY A 184 -6.31 3.30 24.01
N ILE A 185 -5.26 2.59 24.43
CA ILE A 185 -5.13 2.04 25.79
C ILE A 185 -4.94 3.16 26.83
N GLN A 186 -4.14 4.19 26.51
CA GLN A 186 -3.96 5.39 27.33
C GLN A 186 -5.23 6.22 27.45
N ALA A 187 -6.08 6.25 26.42
CA ALA A 187 -7.36 6.98 26.44
C ALA A 187 -8.47 6.20 27.16
N ALA A 188 -8.42 4.86 27.16
CA ALA A 188 -9.43 4.01 27.78
C ALA A 188 -9.52 4.22 29.30
N SER A 189 -10.73 4.06 29.86
CA SER A 189 -10.94 4.15 31.31
C SER A 189 -10.40 2.91 32.04
N MET A 190 -10.19 3.01 33.37
CA MET A 190 -9.75 1.84 34.14
C MET A 190 -10.77 0.70 34.11
N GLU A 191 -12.06 1.03 34.05
CA GLU A 191 -13.17 0.07 33.97
C GLU A 191 -13.18 -0.63 32.62
N GLU A 192 -12.96 0.10 31.53
CA GLU A 192 -12.90 -0.46 30.18
C GLU A 192 -11.73 -1.44 30.01
N LEU A 193 -10.58 -1.11 30.61
CA LEU A 193 -9.39 -1.96 30.64
C LEU A 193 -9.61 -3.21 31.49
N ALA A 194 -10.27 -3.07 32.65
CA ALA A 194 -10.61 -4.19 33.53
C ALA A 194 -11.65 -5.14 32.91
N ALA A 195 -12.53 -4.62 32.05
CA ALA A 195 -13.54 -5.41 31.34
C ALA A 195 -12.95 -6.32 30.24
N VAL A 196 -11.63 -6.29 29.98
CA VAL A 196 -10.99 -7.22 29.04
C VAL A 196 -10.82 -8.60 29.70
N PRO A 197 -11.14 -9.70 29.01
CA PRO A 197 -11.03 -11.04 29.59
C PRO A 197 -9.64 -11.33 30.15
N GLY A 198 -9.59 -11.70 31.43
CA GLY A 198 -8.35 -11.97 32.16
C GLY A 198 -7.64 -10.74 32.71
N MET A 199 -8.22 -9.55 32.61
CA MET A 199 -7.77 -8.34 33.32
C MET A 199 -8.48 -8.21 34.67
N THR A 200 -7.80 -7.57 35.62
CA THR A 200 -8.37 -7.14 36.91
C THR A 200 -8.18 -5.63 37.05
N LEU A 201 -8.95 -4.97 37.93
CA LEU A 201 -8.77 -3.55 38.25
C LEU A 201 -7.32 -3.22 38.67
N LYS A 202 -6.66 -4.13 39.38
CA LYS A 202 -5.26 -3.98 39.79
C LYS A 202 -4.31 -3.98 38.58
N LEU A 203 -4.50 -4.90 37.64
CA LEU A 203 -3.71 -4.97 36.41
C LEU A 203 -3.99 -3.78 35.48
N ALA A 204 -5.25 -3.33 35.39
CA ALA A 204 -5.62 -2.15 34.60
C ALA A 204 -4.91 -0.88 35.10
N ARG A 205 -4.82 -0.72 36.43
CA ARG A 205 -4.05 0.36 37.06
C ARG A 205 -2.56 0.24 36.76
N GLN A 206 -1.99 -0.95 36.84
CA GLN A 206 -0.58 -1.16 36.49
C GLN A 206 -0.30 -0.82 35.03
N VAL A 207 -1.18 -1.21 34.10
CA VAL A 207 -1.04 -0.80 32.69
C VAL A 207 -0.98 0.72 32.59
N LYS A 208 -1.94 1.45 33.17
CA LYS A 208 -1.97 2.93 33.16
C LYS A 208 -0.74 3.63 33.74
N ASN A 209 -0.03 3.00 34.66
CA ASN A 209 1.19 3.57 35.23
C ASN A 209 2.41 3.44 34.31
N TYR A 210 2.38 2.49 33.38
CA TYR A 210 3.51 2.18 32.48
C TYR A 210 3.31 2.73 31.06
N VAL A 211 2.07 3.10 30.70
CA VAL A 211 1.73 3.68 29.40
C VAL A 211 1.19 5.08 29.53
#